data_AF-B7U323-F1
#
_entry.id   AF-B7U323-F1
#
_cell.length_a   1.000
_cell.length_b   1.000
_cell.length_c   1.000
_cell.angle_alpha   90.00
_cell.angle_beta   90.00
_cell.angle_gamma   90.00
#
_symmetry.space_group_name_H-M   'P 1'
#
loop_
_entity.id
_entity.type
_entity.pdbx_description
1 polymer ?
#
loop_
_entity_poly.entity_id
_entity_poly.type
_entity_poly.pdbx_seq_one_letter_code
_entity_poly.pdbx_strand_id
1 'polypeptide(L)'
;RLNLLEDRYRHLCAQYNALASNVSAPGIDCDECPEDWLHVGDQCLHLSTDRDDYVNSTAKCEELGAHLATLTTQEEHDVVEKEAKRIGGIYYFYWIGLNDIEHEGHWRWADNSTLETSFWSITERITEPDNSQA
;
A
#
# COMPACT_ATOMS: atom_id res chain seq x y z
N ARG A 1 18.43 -8.87 -10.05
CA ARG A 1 19.38 -7.77 -9.66
C ARG A 1 18.86 -7.02 -8.44
N LEU A 2 17.54 -6.78 -8.32
CA LEU A 2 16.88 -6.22 -7.13
C LEU A 2 16.98 -7.15 -5.91
N ASN A 3 16.63 -8.44 -6.05
CA ASN A 3 16.71 -9.40 -4.95
C ASN A 3 18.13 -9.54 -4.37
N LEU A 4 19.17 -9.44 -5.22
CA LEU A 4 20.56 -9.44 -4.77
C LEU A 4 20.92 -8.20 -3.94
N LEU A 5 20.32 -7.04 -4.25
CA LEU A 5 20.55 -5.82 -3.48
C LEU A 5 19.83 -5.91 -2.12
N GLU A 6 18.60 -6.41 -2.12
CA GLU A 6 17.81 -6.68 -0.93
C GLU A 6 18.53 -7.66 0.02
N ASP A 7 18.98 -8.80 -0.50
CA ASP A 7 19.77 -9.79 0.25
C ASP A 7 21.03 -9.18 0.86
N ARG A 8 21.73 -8.33 0.09
CA ARG A 8 22.94 -7.64 0.56
C ARG A 8 22.63 -6.63 1.64
N TYR A 9 21.52 -5.90 1.52
CA TYR A 9 21.06 -4.95 2.53
C TYR A 9 20.75 -5.67 3.84
N ARG A 10 19.92 -6.74 3.79
CA ARG A 10 19.58 -7.56 4.96
C ARG A 10 20.83 -8.15 5.62
N HIS A 11 21.77 -8.66 4.82
CA HIS A 11 23.03 -9.21 5.34
C HIS A 11 23.90 -8.14 6.03
N LEU A 12 24.04 -6.97 5.41
CA LEU A 12 24.82 -5.87 5.97
C LEU A 12 24.20 -5.36 7.27
N CYS A 13 22.87 -5.29 7.32
CA CYS A 13 22.16 -4.82 8.50
C CYS A 13 22.30 -5.78 9.68
N ALA A 14 22.24 -7.09 9.44
CA ALA A 14 22.53 -8.11 10.46
C ALA A 14 23.96 -8.00 11.01
N GLN A 15 24.94 -7.75 10.14
CA GLN A 15 26.34 -7.53 10.55
C GLN A 15 26.50 -6.26 11.40
N TYR A 16 25.83 -5.17 11.02
CA TYR A 16 25.84 -3.94 11.80
C TYR A 16 25.25 -4.17 13.20
N ASN A 17 24.08 -4.80 13.31
CA ASN A 17 23.42 -5.05 14.60
C ASN A 17 24.24 -5.98 15.50
N ALA A 18 24.90 -6.99 14.94
CA ALA A 18 25.84 -7.82 15.68
C ALA A 18 27.03 -7.02 16.24
N LEU A 19 27.57 -6.08 15.45
CA LEU A 19 28.63 -5.18 15.89
C LEU A 19 28.15 -4.19 16.95
N ALA A 20 26.98 -3.58 16.76
CA ALA A 20 26.38 -2.62 17.68
C ALA A 20 26.18 -3.24 19.07
N SER A 21 25.69 -4.47 19.12
CA SER A 21 25.56 -5.26 20.36
C SER A 21 26.90 -5.43 21.08
N ASN A 22 27.97 -5.80 20.36
CA ASN A 22 29.30 -5.98 20.93
C ASN A 22 29.87 -4.71 21.58
N VAL A 23 29.49 -3.53 21.08
CA VAL A 23 29.99 -2.22 21.56
C VAL A 23 28.96 -1.46 22.40
N SER A 24 27.83 -2.09 22.75
CA SER A 24 26.72 -1.46 23.49
C SER A 24 26.17 -0.19 22.80
N ALA A 25 26.18 -0.16 21.46
CA ALA A 25 25.56 0.89 20.66
C ALA A 25 24.09 0.53 20.34
N PRO A 26 23.24 1.53 20.02
CA PRO A 26 21.90 1.27 19.52
C PRO A 26 21.95 0.45 18.23
N GLY A 27 21.09 -0.56 18.13
CA GLY A 27 20.83 -1.22 16.85
C GLY A 27 20.07 -0.29 15.91
N ILE A 28 20.04 -0.66 14.63
CA ILE A 28 19.13 -0.08 13.65
C ILE A 28 18.06 -1.10 13.29
N ASP A 29 16.88 -0.58 12.97
CA ASP A 29 15.85 -1.39 12.33
C ASP A 29 16.23 -1.61 10.86
N CYS A 30 16.06 -2.84 10.41
CA CYS A 30 16.43 -3.32 9.09
C CYS A 30 15.20 -3.60 8.22
N ASP A 31 14.03 -3.18 8.70
CA ASP A 31 12.77 -3.36 8.00
C ASP A 31 12.74 -2.50 6.74
N GLU A 32 12.24 -3.09 5.65
CA GLU A 32 12.13 -2.43 4.35
C GLU A 32 10.97 -1.44 4.30
N CYS A 33 10.04 -1.58 5.24
CA CYS A 33 8.91 -0.71 5.43
C CYS A 33 9.01 0.02 6.77
N PRO A 34 8.43 1.22 6.88
CA PRO A 34 8.28 1.89 8.17
C PRO A 34 7.53 1.01 9.19
N GLU A 35 7.74 1.28 10.48
CA GLU A 35 7.02 0.61 11.56
C GLU A 35 5.51 0.70 11.34
N ASP A 36 4.79 -0.41 11.56
CA ASP A 36 3.35 -0.57 11.34
C ASP A 36 2.86 -0.46 9.88
N TRP A 37 3.76 -0.57 8.89
CA TRP A 37 3.39 -0.66 7.48
C TRP A 37 3.45 -2.11 6.99
N LEU A 38 2.48 -2.48 6.16
CA LEU A 38 2.39 -3.80 5.56
C LEU A 38 3.31 -3.88 4.33
N HIS A 39 4.23 -4.84 4.32
CA HIS A 39 5.04 -5.13 3.15
C HIS A 39 4.27 -6.03 2.17
N VAL A 40 4.00 -5.53 0.96
CA VAL A 40 3.25 -6.23 -0.10
C VAL A 40 4.01 -6.09 -1.41
N GLY A 41 4.56 -7.19 -1.93
CA GLY A 41 5.41 -7.14 -3.13
C GLY A 41 6.61 -6.22 -2.90
N ASP A 42 6.75 -5.20 -3.75
CA ASP A 42 7.79 -4.17 -3.63
C ASP A 42 7.26 -2.86 -2.97
N GLN A 43 6.09 -2.92 -2.33
CA GLN A 43 5.41 -1.76 -1.75
C GLN A 43 5.27 -1.86 -0.23
N CYS A 44 5.28 -0.70 0.42
CA CYS A 44 4.88 -0.56 1.82
C CYS A 44 3.52 0.12 1.87
N LEU A 45 2.53 -0.52 2.49
CA LEU A 45 1.15 -0.05 2.56
C LEU A 45 0.75 0.26 3.99
N HIS A 46 0.20 1.45 4.20
CA HIS A 46 -0.42 1.84 5.47
C HIS A 46 -1.94 1.80 5.34
N LEU A 47 -2.61 1.03 6.19
CA LEU A 47 -4.07 0.96 6.24
C LEU A 47 -4.57 1.92 7.32
N SER A 48 -5.01 3.12 6.90
CA SER A 48 -5.54 4.13 7.81
C SER A 48 -6.84 3.66 8.47
N THR A 49 -7.00 3.97 9.75
CA THR A 49 -8.27 3.71 10.47
C THR A 49 -9.26 4.88 10.38
N ASP A 50 -8.85 5.99 9.75
CA ASP A 50 -9.69 7.15 9.52
C ASP A 50 -10.76 6.85 8.46
N ARG A 51 -11.90 7.55 8.58
CA ARG A 51 -13.02 7.44 7.64
C ARG A 51 -13.25 8.77 6.96
N ASP A 52 -12.63 8.92 5.80
CA ASP A 52 -12.68 10.12 4.99
C ASP A 52 -13.20 9.82 3.58
N ASP A 53 -13.52 10.86 2.83
CA ASP A 53 -13.75 10.76 1.39
C ASP A 53 -12.42 10.54 0.63
N TYR A 54 -12.53 10.28 -0.67
CA TYR A 54 -11.37 10.03 -1.54
C TYR A 54 -10.35 11.18 -1.52
N VAL A 55 -10.81 12.43 -1.54
CA VAL A 55 -9.97 13.63 -1.62
C VAL A 55 -9.16 13.81 -0.34
N ASN A 56 -9.83 13.73 0.81
CA ASN A 56 -9.20 13.82 2.11
C ASN A 56 -8.28 12.62 2.39
N SER A 57 -8.67 11.43 1.96
CA SER A 57 -7.81 10.23 2.05
C SER A 57 -6.54 10.39 1.21
N THR A 58 -6.65 10.97 0.01
CA THR A 58 -5.48 11.27 -0.85
C THR A 58 -4.53 12.25 -0.16
N ALA A 59 -5.05 13.37 0.35
CA ALA A 59 -4.24 14.37 1.04
C ALA A 59 -3.51 13.80 2.27
N LYS A 60 -4.17 12.94 3.05
CA LYS A 60 -3.55 12.28 4.21
C LYS A 60 -2.43 11.31 3.81
N CYS A 61 -2.58 10.56 2.72
CA CYS A 61 -1.49 9.74 2.19
C CYS A 61 -0.29 10.61 1.77
N GLU A 62 -0.54 11.75 1.13
CA GLU A 62 0.51 12.70 0.74
C GLU A 62 1.22 13.31 1.95
N GLU A 63 0.51 13.62 3.04
CA GLU A 63 1.09 14.09 4.30
C GLU A 63 2.06 13.07 4.93
N LEU A 64 1.84 11.77 4.70
CA LEU A 64 2.73 10.68 5.10
C LEU A 64 3.91 10.47 4.12
N GLY A 65 4.00 11.26 3.05
CA GLY A 65 5.00 11.08 1.99
C GLY A 65 4.70 9.89 1.07
N ALA A 66 3.44 9.44 1.03
CA ALA A 66 2.96 8.33 0.21
C ALA A 66 1.85 8.79 -0.74
N HIS A 67 1.20 7.83 -1.40
CA HIS A 67 -0.01 8.04 -2.18
C HIS A 67 -1.00 6.91 -1.89
N LEU A 68 -2.27 7.07 -2.28
CA LEU A 68 -3.24 5.97 -2.19
C LEU A 68 -2.73 4.74 -2.96
N ALA A 69 -3.00 3.56 -2.41
CA ALA A 69 -2.37 2.31 -2.86
C ALA A 69 -2.63 2.00 -4.35
N THR A 70 -1.56 1.61 -5.06
CA THR A 70 -1.64 1.07 -6.42
C THR A 70 -1.57 -0.45 -6.34
N LEU A 71 -2.68 -1.14 -6.65
CA LEU A 71 -2.79 -2.60 -6.54
C LEU A 71 -3.03 -3.19 -7.94
N THR A 72 -1.96 -3.68 -8.55
CA THR A 72 -1.89 -4.09 -9.96
C THR A 72 -1.92 -5.60 -10.16
N THR A 73 -1.75 -6.38 -9.10
CA THR A 73 -1.78 -7.84 -9.14
C THR A 73 -2.84 -8.41 -8.19
N GLN A 74 -3.39 -9.58 -8.53
CA GLN A 74 -4.36 -10.26 -7.67
C GLN A 74 -3.79 -10.54 -6.27
N GLU A 75 -2.49 -10.86 -6.19
CA GLU A 75 -1.81 -11.13 -4.91
C GLU A 75 -1.79 -9.90 -4.00
N GLU A 76 -1.51 -8.71 -4.55
CA GLU A 76 -1.58 -7.46 -3.81
C GLU A 76 -2.99 -7.20 -3.27
N HIS A 77 -4.01 -7.40 -4.10
CA HIS A 77 -5.42 -7.27 -3.70
C HIS A 77 -5.78 -8.25 -2.57
N ASP A 78 -5.42 -9.53 -2.70
CA ASP A 78 -5.77 -10.56 -1.72
C ASP A 78 -5.12 -10.30 -0.35
N VAL A 79 -3.85 -9.86 -0.34
CA VAL A 79 -3.11 -9.52 0.87
C VAL A 79 -3.73 -8.31 1.57
N VAL A 80 -4.01 -7.24 0.82
CA VAL A 80 -4.63 -6.02 1.35
C VAL A 80 -6.04 -6.30 1.85
N GLU A 81 -6.86 -7.05 1.10
CA GLU A 81 -8.23 -7.36 1.51
C GLU A 81 -8.27 -8.18 2.81
N LYS A 82 -7.35 -9.15 2.95
CA LYS A 82 -7.22 -9.93 4.18
C LYS A 82 -6.86 -9.04 5.37
N GLU A 83 -5.93 -8.11 5.18
CA GLU A 83 -5.50 -7.21 6.25
C GLU A 83 -6.57 -6.17 6.60
N ALA A 84 -7.24 -5.62 5.60
CA ALA A 84 -8.40 -4.75 5.75
C ALA A 84 -9.51 -5.41 6.58
N LYS A 85 -9.82 -6.70 6.31
CA LYS A 85 -10.78 -7.48 7.11
C LYS A 85 -10.30 -7.72 8.53
N ARG A 86 -9.00 -7.93 8.73
CA ARG A 86 -8.39 -8.12 10.07
C ARG A 86 -8.52 -6.85 10.92
N ILE A 87 -8.26 -5.68 10.34
CA ILE A 87 -8.27 -4.38 11.03
C ILE A 87 -9.69 -3.84 11.18
N GLY A 88 -10.45 -3.79 10.08
CA GLY A 88 -11.77 -3.15 10.02
C GLY A 88 -12.94 -4.05 10.40
N GLY A 89 -12.74 -5.37 10.49
CA GLY A 89 -13.80 -6.34 10.75
C GLY A 89 -14.89 -6.27 9.68
N ILE A 90 -16.08 -5.79 10.05
CA ILE A 90 -17.21 -5.60 9.12
C ILE A 90 -17.13 -4.27 8.33
N TYR A 91 -16.26 -3.34 8.73
CA TYR A 91 -16.06 -2.04 8.10
C TYR A 91 -14.71 -2.01 7.39
N TYR A 92 -14.49 -2.92 6.45
CA TYR A 92 -13.20 -3.14 5.78
C TYR A 92 -13.11 -2.47 4.40
N PHE A 93 -13.91 -1.43 4.16
CA PHE A 93 -13.87 -0.67 2.90
C PHE A 93 -12.81 0.43 3.01
N TYR A 94 -11.90 0.47 2.04
CA TYR A 94 -10.79 1.42 1.98
C TYR A 94 -10.75 2.09 0.61
N TRP A 95 -10.37 3.36 0.57
CA TRP A 95 -10.01 4.03 -0.68
C TRP A 95 -8.66 3.52 -1.18
N ILE A 96 -8.55 3.32 -2.50
CA ILE A 96 -7.31 2.98 -3.20
C ILE A 96 -7.03 4.02 -4.28
N GLY A 97 -5.84 4.00 -4.89
CA GLY A 97 -5.39 5.07 -5.77
C GLY A 97 -6.04 5.11 -7.16
N LEU A 98 -6.85 4.11 -7.51
CA LEU A 98 -7.50 4.02 -8.81
C LEU A 98 -8.64 5.04 -8.92
N ASN A 99 -8.57 5.92 -9.91
CA ASN A 99 -9.58 6.95 -10.17
C ASN A 99 -9.65 7.30 -11.67
N ASP A 100 -10.74 7.93 -12.07
CA ASP A 100 -10.97 8.46 -13.42
C ASP A 100 -11.47 9.92 -13.38
N ILE A 101 -11.13 10.63 -12.29
CA ILE A 101 -11.59 12.00 -11.99
C ILE A 101 -11.27 12.98 -13.13
N GLU A 102 -10.13 12.80 -13.81
CA GLU A 102 -9.74 13.64 -14.94
C GLU A 102 -10.61 13.41 -16.18
N HIS A 103 -10.96 12.14 -16.45
CA HIS A 103 -11.76 11.76 -17.60
C HIS A 103 -12.49 10.44 -17.35
N GLU A 104 -13.81 10.52 -17.23
CA GLU A 104 -14.71 9.39 -17.00
C GLU A 104 -14.40 8.21 -17.95
N GLY A 105 -14.26 7.01 -17.38
CA GLY A 105 -13.92 5.80 -18.11
C GLY A 105 -12.45 5.66 -18.50
N HIS A 106 -11.59 6.64 -18.15
CA HIS A 106 -10.14 6.60 -18.34
C HIS A 106 -9.42 6.50 -16.99
N TRP A 107 -9.43 5.30 -16.46
CA TRP A 107 -8.84 4.93 -15.18
C TRP A 107 -7.32 5.13 -15.10
N ARG A 108 -6.88 5.79 -14.02
CA ARG A 108 -5.49 6.10 -13.66
C ARG A 108 -5.23 5.77 -12.20
N TRP A 109 -4.04 5.24 -11.94
CA TRP A 109 -3.54 5.09 -10.58
C TRP A 109 -2.93 6.39 -10.07
N ALA A 110 -2.82 6.53 -8.74
CA ALA A 110 -2.23 7.70 -8.09
C ALA A 110 -0.75 7.94 -8.47
N ASP A 111 -0.05 6.93 -8.97
CA ASP A 111 1.31 7.03 -9.53
C ASP A 111 1.35 7.42 -11.03
N ASN A 112 0.20 7.80 -11.60
CA ASN A 112 -0.05 8.11 -13.01
C ASN A 112 0.02 6.92 -13.99
N SER A 113 0.21 5.69 -13.52
CA SER A 113 0.14 4.51 -14.38
C SER A 113 -1.30 4.25 -14.86
N THR A 114 -1.43 3.59 -16.01
CA THR A 114 -2.73 3.19 -16.56
C THR A 114 -3.21 1.90 -15.94
N LEU A 115 -4.53 1.77 -15.78
CA LEU A 115 -5.11 0.48 -15.44
C LEU A 115 -4.94 -0.53 -16.59
N GLU A 116 -4.22 -1.62 -16.33
CA GLU A 116 -4.10 -2.74 -17.28
C GLU A 116 -5.13 -3.83 -17.04
N THR A 117 -5.34 -4.21 -15.77
CA THR A 117 -6.26 -5.27 -15.36
C THR A 117 -7.11 -4.79 -14.19
N SER A 118 -8.40 -5.02 -14.31
CA SER A 118 -9.40 -4.70 -13.30
C SER A 118 -9.68 -5.90 -12.39
N PHE A 119 -9.67 -5.69 -11.08
CA PHE A 119 -10.01 -6.73 -10.08
C PHE A 119 -11.31 -6.46 -9.33
N TRP A 120 -12.12 -5.48 -9.77
CA TRP A 120 -13.38 -5.16 -9.11
C TRP A 120 -14.43 -6.26 -9.30
N SER A 121 -15.26 -6.45 -8.28
CA SER A 121 -16.39 -7.38 -8.33
C SER A 121 -17.48 -6.79 -9.23
N ILE A 122 -17.59 -7.30 -10.46
CA ILE A 122 -18.66 -6.94 -11.38
C ILE A 122 -19.95 -7.60 -10.90
N THR A 123 -20.96 -6.79 -10.58
CA THR A 123 -22.33 -7.26 -10.33
C THR A 123 -23.27 -6.64 -11.35
N GLU A 124 -24.52 -7.09 -11.41
CA GLU A 124 -25.53 -6.52 -12.33
C GLU A 124 -25.79 -5.01 -12.12
N ARG A 125 -25.30 -4.43 -11.00
CA ARG A 125 -25.51 -3.02 -10.63
C ARG A 125 -24.23 -2.20 -10.50
N ILE A 126 -23.07 -2.83 -10.44
CA ILE A 126 -21.77 -2.17 -10.28
C ILE A 126 -20.89 -2.64 -11.42
N THR A 127 -20.70 -1.75 -12.40
CA THR A 127 -19.82 -1.99 -13.55
C THR A 127 -18.39 -1.51 -13.29
N GLU A 128 -18.23 -0.51 -12.41
CA GLU A 128 -16.95 0.02 -11.94
C GLU A 128 -17.11 0.67 -10.55
N PRO A 129 -16.03 0.79 -9.75
CA PRO A 129 -16.02 1.65 -8.56
C PRO A 129 -16.32 3.07 -9.00
N ASP A 130 -17.07 3.87 -8.24
CA ASP A 130 -17.13 5.30 -8.50
C ASP A 130 -16.29 6.04 -7.45
N ASN A 131 -15.60 7.09 -7.89
CA ASN A 131 -14.78 7.95 -7.04
C ASN A 131 -15.62 8.83 -6.08
N SER A 132 -16.92 8.53 -5.94
CA SER A 132 -17.94 9.41 -5.33
C SER A 132 -18.84 8.76 -4.27
N GLN A 133 -18.63 7.50 -3.85
CA GLN A 133 -19.50 6.90 -2.83
C GLN A 133 -19.07 7.32 -1.42
N ALA A 134 -19.64 8.43 -0.97
CA ALA A 134 -19.86 8.75 0.44
C ALA A 134 -21.06 7.99 1.00
#